data_AF-A0A140LDZ8-F1
#
_entry.id   AF-A0A140LDZ8-F1
#
_cell.length_a   1.000
_cell.length_b   1.000
_cell.length_c   1.000
_cell.angle_alpha   90.00
_cell.angle_beta   90.00
_cell.angle_gamma   90.00
#
_symmetry.space_group_name_H-M   'P 1'
#
loop_
_entity.id
_entity.type
_entity.pdbx_description
1 polymer ?
#
loop_
_entity_poly.entity_id
_entity_poly.type
_entity_poly.pdbx_seq_one_letter_code
_entity_poly.pdbx_strand_id
1 'polypeptide(L)'
;MEVLFSEKIKNLEEILAITLKMKEAVIAEDTSALLELVEKRRQLIEISEKIDEKIKREFAGMDEGIESFKRSIREKLLEIKMHDEEVVKLAKKLYTDIERKINDLNFAKKVTQRYTDPFSKANFGEGFFIDKRE
;
A
#
# COMPACT_ATOMS: atom_id res chain seq x y z
N MET A 1 16.43 2.37 32.19
CA MET A 1 16.59 1.18 31.32
C MET A 1 15.26 0.74 30.75
N GLU A 2 14.33 0.22 31.56
CA GLU A 2 13.04 -0.32 31.08
C GLU A 2 12.17 0.71 30.34
N VAL A 3 12.24 1.99 30.70
CA VAL A 3 11.42 3.06 30.11
C VAL A 3 11.68 3.23 28.61
N LEU A 4 12.93 3.33 28.16
CA LEU A 4 13.27 3.53 26.74
C LEU A 4 12.93 2.31 25.88
N PHE A 5 13.15 1.10 26.39
CA PHE A 5 12.76 -0.13 25.69
C PHE A 5 11.23 -0.27 25.63
N SER A 6 10.51 0.10 26.70
CA SER A 6 9.05 0.14 26.69
C SER A 6 8.52 1.19 25.70
N GLU A 7 9.14 2.36 25.61
CA GLU A 7 8.81 3.38 24.61
C GLU A 7 9.02 2.85 23.19
N LYS A 8 10.14 2.15 22.95
CA LYS A 8 10.41 1.51 21.65
C LYS A 8 9.35 0.48 21.29
N ILE A 9 9.02 -0.41 22.22
CA ILE A 9 8.00 -1.46 22.02
C ILE A 9 6.65 -0.84 21.69
N LYS A 10 6.23 0.19 22.44
CA LYS A 10 4.97 0.89 22.19
C LYS A 10 4.96 1.59 20.82
N ASN A 11 6.05 2.24 20.44
CA ASN A 11 6.16 2.85 19.12
C ASN A 11 6.07 1.80 17.99
N LEU A 12 6.68 0.63 18.16
CA LEU A 12 6.54 -0.48 17.21
C LEU A 12 5.11 -1.04 17.15
N GLU A 13 4.39 -1.09 18.28
CA GLU A 13 2.97 -1.46 18.30
C GLU A 13 2.10 -0.47 17.52
N GLU A 14 2.37 0.82 17.66
CA GLU A 14 1.69 1.85 16.88
C GLU A 14 2.00 1.73 15.37
N ILE A 15 3.25 1.46 15.01
CA ILE A 15 3.65 1.20 13.61
C ILE A 15 2.89 -0.02 13.06
N LEU A 16 2.84 -1.11 13.82
CA LEU A 16 2.11 -2.32 13.44
C LEU A 16 0.62 -2.03 13.25
N ALA A 17 -0.01 -1.33 14.19
CA ALA A 17 -1.42 -0.96 14.10
C ALA A 17 -1.72 -0.10 12.87
N ILE A 18 -0.81 0.83 12.52
CA ILE A 18 -0.94 1.60 11.27
C ILE A 18 -0.75 0.70 10.05
N THR A 19 0.24 -0.19 10.02
CA THR A 19 0.43 -1.13 8.90
C THR A 19 -0.82 -1.99 8.66
N LEU A 20 -1.49 -2.46 9.73
CA LEU A 20 -2.75 -3.21 9.61
C LEU A 20 -3.88 -2.34 9.03
N LYS A 21 -4.03 -1.09 9.48
CA LYS A 21 -5.01 -0.16 8.89
C LYS A 21 -4.69 0.18 7.44
N MET A 22 -3.41 0.27 7.07
CA MET A 22 -3.01 0.45 5.67
C MET A 22 -3.45 -0.74 4.81
N LYS A 23 -3.32 -1.96 5.34
CA LYS A 23 -3.83 -3.17 4.66
C LYS A 23 -5.33 -3.08 4.40
N GLU A 24 -6.11 -2.68 5.40
CA GLU A 24 -7.55 -2.48 5.28
C GLU A 24 -7.90 -1.41 4.24
N ALA A 25 -7.20 -0.26 4.26
CA ALA A 25 -7.41 0.82 3.30
C ALA A 25 -7.12 0.37 1.86
N VAL A 26 -6.05 -0.41 1.64
CA VAL A 26 -5.75 -0.97 0.31
C VAL A 26 -6.83 -1.94 -0.15
N ILE A 27 -7.34 -2.80 0.74
CA ILE A 27 -8.43 -3.74 0.43
C ILE A 27 -9.72 -3.00 0.08
N ALA A 28 -9.99 -1.89 0.77
CA ALA A 28 -11.15 -1.03 0.53
C ALA A 28 -10.98 -0.11 -0.70
N GLU A 29 -9.83 -0.13 -1.37
CA GLU A 29 -9.44 0.83 -2.42
C GLU A 29 -9.49 2.31 -1.96
N ASP A 30 -9.42 2.56 -0.64
CA ASP A 30 -9.45 3.90 -0.05
C ASP A 30 -8.04 4.53 -0.08
N THR A 31 -7.74 5.18 -1.20
CA THR A 31 -6.43 5.80 -1.43
C THR A 31 -6.19 7.03 -0.55
N SER A 32 -7.25 7.75 -0.16
CA SER A 32 -7.14 8.91 0.73
C SER A 32 -6.71 8.48 2.13
N ALA A 33 -7.40 7.49 2.72
CA ALA A 33 -7.01 6.95 4.02
C ALA A 33 -5.61 6.34 3.99
N LEU A 34 -5.26 5.63 2.91
CA LEU A 34 -3.93 5.05 2.74
C LEU A 34 -2.83 6.11 2.78
N LEU A 35 -2.99 7.23 2.07
CA LEU A 35 -2.00 8.32 2.05
C LEU A 35 -1.81 8.97 3.42
N GLU A 36 -2.90 9.22 4.15
CA GLU A 36 -2.80 9.74 5.52
C GLU A 36 -2.07 8.78 6.47
N LEU A 37 -2.36 7.47 6.35
CA LEU A 37 -1.72 6.45 7.17
C LEU A 37 -0.23 6.32 6.86
N VAL A 38 0.17 6.42 5.58
CA VAL A 38 1.59 6.42 5.17
C VAL A 38 2.34 7.58 5.83
N GLU A 39 1.74 8.77 5.87
CA GLU A 39 2.41 9.94 6.47
C GLU A 39 2.55 9.78 7.99
N LYS A 40 1.48 9.32 8.66
CA LYS A 40 1.52 9.01 10.11
C LYS A 40 2.58 7.94 10.41
N ARG A 41 2.69 6.92 9.56
CA ARG A 41 3.71 5.86 9.69
C ARG A 41 5.13 6.41 9.56
N ARG A 42 5.36 7.34 8.61
CA ARG A 42 6.67 8.00 8.45
C ARG A 42 7.09 8.72 9.73
N GLN A 43 6.18 9.49 10.33
CA GLN A 43 6.44 10.19 11.59
C GLN A 43 6.79 9.23 12.74
N LEU A 44 6.09 8.10 12.84
CA LEU A 44 6.41 7.07 13.84
C LEU A 44 7.77 6.42 13.62
N ILE A 45 8.19 6.23 12.36
CA ILE A 45 9.52 5.71 12.03
C ILE A 45 10.61 6.69 12.48
N GLU A 46 10.44 7.99 12.21
CA GLU A 46 11.38 9.02 12.68
C GLU A 46 11.49 9.06 14.21
N ILE A 47 10.37 8.86 14.92
CA ILE A 47 10.38 8.72 16.38
C ILE A 47 11.14 7.45 16.79
N SER A 48 10.91 6.34 16.08
CA SER A 48 11.58 5.05 16.31
C SER A 48 13.09 5.16 16.22
N GLU A 49 13.59 5.87 15.20
CA GLU A 49 15.02 6.10 14.97
C GLU A 49 15.63 6.94 16.09
N LYS A 50 14.93 8.00 16.53
CA LYS A 50 15.37 8.81 17.67
C LYS A 50 15.44 8.00 18.97
N ILE A 51 14.51 7.06 19.18
CA ILE A 51 14.55 6.14 20.33
C ILE A 51 15.76 5.20 20.20
N ASP A 52 16.01 4.65 19.01
CA ASP A 52 17.17 3.77 18.78
C ASP A 52 18.50 4.49 19.05
N GLU A 53 18.63 5.75 18.66
CA GLU A 53 19.80 6.55 18.98
C GLU A 53 19.98 6.77 20.49
N LYS A 54 18.89 7.00 21.23
CA LYS A 54 18.94 7.15 22.69
C LYS A 54 19.37 5.84 23.35
N ILE A 55 18.76 4.72 22.93
CA ILE A 55 19.12 3.38 23.42
C ILE A 55 20.61 3.11 23.14
N LYS A 56 21.09 3.41 21.93
CA LYS A 56 22.50 3.20 21.57
C LYS A 56 23.45 4.03 22.43
N ARG A 57 23.09 5.27 22.75
CA ARG A 57 23.90 6.17 23.59
C ARG A 57 23.92 5.73 25.05
N GLU A 58 22.77 5.36 25.61
CA GLU A 58 22.65 5.02 27.03
C GLU A 58 23.10 3.60 27.37
N PHE A 59 23.04 2.67 26.41
CA PHE A 59 23.33 1.25 26.65
C PHE A 59 24.55 0.73 25.87
N ALA A 60 25.45 1.63 25.45
CA ALA A 60 26.71 1.24 24.83
C ALA A 60 27.52 0.34 25.77
N GLY A 61 27.65 -0.95 25.43
CA GLY A 61 28.46 -1.92 26.18
C GLY A 61 27.74 -2.66 27.32
N MET A 62 26.42 -2.52 27.46
CA MET A 62 25.62 -3.36 28.36
C MET A 62 24.95 -4.48 27.57
N ASP A 63 25.34 -5.74 27.80
CA ASP A 63 24.66 -6.91 27.22
C ASP A 63 23.85 -7.71 28.25
N GLU A 64 24.20 -7.64 29.54
CA GLU A 64 23.45 -8.33 30.59
C GLU A 64 22.18 -7.56 30.97
N GLY A 65 21.02 -8.23 30.90
CA GLY A 65 19.72 -7.68 31.32
C GLY A 65 18.84 -7.09 30.20
N ILE A 66 19.36 -6.90 28.98
CA ILE A 66 18.60 -6.31 27.86
C ILE A 66 18.16 -7.31 26.77
N GLU A 67 18.56 -8.58 26.88
CA GLU A 67 18.27 -9.61 25.86
C GLU A 67 16.78 -9.90 25.70
N SER A 68 15.99 -9.84 26.77
CA SER A 68 14.53 -9.97 26.70
C SER A 68 13.91 -8.86 25.86
N PHE A 69 14.32 -7.60 26.08
CA PHE A 69 13.85 -6.45 25.30
C PHE A 69 14.31 -6.51 23.84
N LYS A 70 15.56 -6.89 23.57
CA LYS A 70 16.06 -7.11 22.20
C LYS A 70 15.22 -8.17 21.48
N ARG A 71 14.85 -9.26 22.17
CA ARG A 71 14.00 -10.31 21.61
C ARG A 71 12.61 -9.79 21.26
N SER A 72 11.93 -9.12 22.19
CA SER A 72 10.58 -8.57 21.95
C SER A 72 10.57 -7.55 20.81
N ILE A 73 11.60 -6.71 20.70
CA ILE A 73 11.76 -5.77 19.57
C ILE A 73 11.91 -6.53 18.25
N ARG A 74 12.75 -7.57 18.21
CA ARG A 74 12.95 -8.39 17.00
C ARG A 74 11.66 -9.08 16.57
N GLU A 75 10.91 -9.65 17.50
CA GLU A 75 9.63 -10.32 17.22
C GLU A 75 8.64 -9.34 16.58
N LYS A 76 8.47 -8.14 17.14
CA LYS A 76 7.61 -7.10 16.55
C LYS A 76 8.09 -6.62 15.19
N LEU A 77 9.40 -6.46 15.00
CA LEU A 77 9.95 -6.07 13.69
C LEU A 77 9.68 -7.12 12.62
N LEU A 78 9.75 -8.42 12.97
CA LEU A 78 9.41 -9.50 12.05
C LEU A 78 7.93 -9.48 11.68
N GLU A 79 7.05 -9.25 12.66
CA GLU A 79 5.60 -9.11 12.44
C GLU A 79 5.27 -7.92 11.54
N ILE A 80 5.84 -6.75 11.81
CA ILE A 80 5.69 -5.56 10.95
C ILE A 80 6.16 -5.86 9.53
N LYS A 81 7.33 -6.50 9.38
CA LYS A 81 7.88 -6.85 8.06
C LYS A 81 6.95 -7.76 7.27
N MET A 82 6.39 -8.78 7.93
CA MET A 82 5.42 -9.68 7.29
C MET A 82 4.22 -8.92 6.75
N HIS A 83 3.63 -8.03 7.55
CA HIS A 83 2.48 -7.24 7.10
C HIS A 83 2.85 -6.18 6.05
N ASP A 84 4.04 -5.59 6.12
CA ASP A 84 4.52 -4.68 5.09
C ASP A 84 4.60 -5.38 3.72
N GLU A 85 5.12 -6.61 3.68
CA GLU A 85 5.20 -7.40 2.44
C GLU A 85 3.79 -7.69 1.87
N GLU A 86 2.82 -7.99 2.73
CA GLU A 86 1.42 -8.16 2.33
C GLU A 86 0.81 -6.87 1.77
N VAL A 87 0.99 -5.75 2.46
CA VAL A 87 0.49 -4.44 2.04
C VAL A 87 1.09 -4.05 0.69
N VAL A 88 2.40 -4.25 0.50
CA VAL A 88 3.07 -3.98 -0.79
C VAL A 88 2.48 -4.83 -1.91
N LYS A 89 2.24 -6.13 -1.66
CA LYS A 89 1.63 -7.02 -2.64
C LYS A 89 0.22 -6.56 -3.03
N LEU A 90 -0.60 -6.18 -2.05
CA LEU A 90 -1.96 -5.69 -2.27
C LEU A 90 -1.95 -4.35 -3.01
N ALA A 91 -1.08 -3.42 -2.64
CA ALA A 91 -0.99 -2.11 -3.27
C ALA A 91 -0.56 -2.22 -4.75
N LYS A 92 0.38 -3.13 -5.06
CA LYS A 92 0.77 -3.43 -6.45
C LYS A 92 -0.40 -3.99 -7.25
N LYS A 93 -1.18 -4.90 -6.65
CA LYS A 93 -2.38 -5.44 -7.30
C LYS A 93 -3.39 -4.33 -7.61
N LEU A 94 -3.70 -3.49 -6.63
CA LEU A 94 -4.61 -2.34 -6.80
C LEU A 94 -4.13 -1.43 -7.94
N TYR A 95 -2.83 -1.12 -7.99
CA TYR A 95 -2.24 -0.34 -9.07
C TYR A 95 -2.46 -0.98 -10.45
N THR A 96 -2.17 -2.27 -10.61
CA THR A 96 -2.40 -2.98 -11.88
C THR A 96 -3.88 -3.04 -12.27
N ASP A 97 -4.78 -3.18 -11.31
CA ASP A 97 -6.23 -3.19 -11.57
C ASP A 97 -6.72 -1.80 -12.02
N ILE A 98 -6.16 -0.72 -11.46
CA ILE A 98 -6.42 0.66 -11.93
C ILE A 98 -5.89 0.86 -13.36
N GLU A 99 -4.67 0.42 -13.67
CA GLU A 99 -4.11 0.50 -15.02
C GLU A 99 -5.00 -0.22 -16.05
N ARG A 100 -5.52 -1.40 -15.71
CA ARG A 100 -6.45 -2.14 -16.56
C ARG A 100 -7.73 -1.33 -16.81
N LYS A 101 -8.35 -0.79 -15.75
CA LYS A 101 -9.55 0.05 -15.87
C LYS A 101 -9.31 1.28 -16.77
N ILE A 102 -8.14 1.92 -16.65
CA ILE A 102 -7.76 3.05 -17.52
C ILE A 102 -7.65 2.61 -18.98
N ASN A 103 -7.05 1.46 -19.25
CA ASN A 103 -6.96 0.91 -20.60
C ASN A 103 -8.33 0.60 -21.21
N ASP A 104 -9.24 0.03 -20.42
CA ASP A 104 -10.62 -0.25 -20.84
C ASP A 104 -11.38 1.03 -21.19
N LEU A 105 -11.24 2.08 -20.37
CA LEU A 105 -11.82 3.40 -20.63
C LEU A 105 -11.26 4.04 -21.91
N ASN A 106 -9.95 3.93 -22.13
CA ASN A 106 -9.30 4.42 -23.36
C ASN A 106 -9.78 3.65 -24.60
N PHE A 107 -9.97 2.34 -24.48
CA PHE A 107 -10.54 1.52 -25.55
C PHE A 107 -11.98 1.93 -25.86
N ALA A 108 -12.83 2.06 -24.83
CA ALA A 108 -14.21 2.52 -24.99
C ALA A 108 -14.27 3.89 -25.70
N LYS A 109 -13.41 4.83 -25.31
CA LYS A 109 -13.28 6.14 -25.97
C LYS A 109 -12.88 6.02 -27.45
N LYS A 110 -11.94 5.13 -27.80
CA LYS A 110 -11.55 4.89 -29.21
C LYS A 110 -12.70 4.30 -30.02
N VAL A 111 -13.46 3.37 -29.43
CA VAL A 111 -14.62 2.75 -30.10
C VAL A 111 -15.71 3.80 -30.34
N THR A 112 -16.07 4.61 -29.35
CA THR A 112 -17.11 5.63 -29.52
C THR A 112 -16.70 6.71 -30.52
N GLN A 113 -15.44 7.13 -30.52
CA GLN A 113 -14.92 8.10 -31.50
C GLN A 113 -15.08 7.64 -32.95
N ARG A 114 -15.00 6.34 -33.24
CA ARG A 114 -15.24 5.78 -34.59
C ARG A 114 -16.68 5.96 -35.08
N TYR A 115 -17.63 6.16 -34.18
CA TYR A 115 -19.05 6.35 -34.52
C TYR A 115 -19.49 7.81 -34.40
N THR A 116 -18.73 8.67 -33.72
CA THR A 116 -19.05 10.08 -33.52
C THR A 116 -18.22 11.04 -34.37
N ASP A 117 -17.17 10.58 -35.04
CA ASP A 117 -16.37 11.42 -35.94
C ASP A 117 -17.11 11.60 -37.28
N PRO A 118 -17.61 12.83 -37.59
CA PRO A 118 -18.38 13.11 -38.81
C PRO A 118 -17.55 12.99 -40.09
N PHE A 119 -16.22 12.93 -39.97
CA PHE A 119 -15.28 12.79 -41.08
C PHE A 119 -14.62 11.40 -41.12
N SER A 120 -14.83 10.57 -40.08
CA SER A 120 -14.47 9.17 -40.18
C SER A 120 -15.42 8.53 -41.18
N LYS A 121 -14.88 8.18 -42.34
CA LYS A 121 -15.52 7.24 -43.26
C LYS A 121 -15.60 5.89 -42.55
N ALA A 122 -16.50 5.74 -41.59
CA ALA A 122 -17.04 4.44 -41.25
C ALA A 122 -17.68 3.96 -42.54
N ASN A 123 -16.97 3.08 -43.23
CA ASN A 123 -17.49 2.28 -44.32
C ASN A 123 -18.72 1.52 -43.78
N PHE A 124 -19.90 2.14 -43.81
CA PHE A 124 -21.19 1.44 -43.79
C PHE A 124 -21.40 0.74 -45.15
N GLY A 125 -20.38 0.01 -45.60
CA GLY A 125 -20.26 -0.57 -46.94
C GLY A 125 -19.90 -2.05 -46.94
N GLU A 126 -19.74 -2.69 -45.79
CA GLU A 126 -19.52 -4.15 -45.69
C GLU A 126 -20.39 -4.74 -44.58
N GLY A 127 -21.69 -4.52 -44.68
CA GLY A 127 -22.69 -5.35 -44.01
C GLY A 127 -23.59 -5.96 -45.08
N PHE A 128 -23.37 -7.22 -45.43
CA PHE A 128 -24.37 -7.98 -46.16
C PHE A 128 -25.57 -8.18 -45.23
N PHE A 129 -26.64 -7.42 -45.45
CA PHE A 129 -27.94 -7.72 -44.86
C PHE A 129 -28.52 -8.93 -45.59
N ILE A 130 -28.50 -10.10 -44.94
CA ILE A 130 -29.29 -11.25 -45.39
C ILE A 130 -30.69 -11.07 -44.80
N ASP A 131 -31.62 -10.56 -45.62
CA ASP A 131 -33.06 -10.59 -45.36
C ASP A 131 -33.53 -12.05 -45.44
N LYS A 132 -33.67 -12.73 -44.30
CA LYS A 132 -34.40 -13.99 -44.23
C LYS A 132 -35.89 -13.66 -44.17
N ARG A 133 -36.55 -13.76 -45.32
CA ARG A 133 -38.01 -13.88 -45.38
C ARG A 133 -38.38 -15.32 -45.00
N GLU A 134 -39.10 -15.48 -43.91
CA GLU A 134 -40.00 -16.61 -43.66
C GLU A 134 -41.45 -16.16 -43.91
#